data_AF-F1YXC4-F1
#
_entry.id   AF-F1YXC4-F1
#
_cell.length_a   1.000
_cell.length_b   1.000
_cell.length_c   1.000
_cell.angle_alpha   90.00
_cell.angle_beta   90.00
_cell.angle_gamma   90.00
#
_symmetry.space_group_name_H-M   'P 1'
#
loop_
_entity.id
_entity.type
_entity.pdbx_description
1 polymer ?
#
loop_
_entity_poly.entity_id
_entity_poly.type
_entity_poly.pdbx_seq_one_letter_code
_entity_poly.pdbx_strand_id
1 'polypeptide(L)'
;MWILEFLGMLILVEQALYKHVKIGEITTKKEFLIAANGNLIWNNFGDKKITIGKKIYIWIITSIIGASGFLPILIINIVVHSFGSPIKSEIVMYSLMGIMPAVMVIGIFQNNPIRFIKAVENVRKNK
;
A
#
# COMPACT_ATOMS: atom_id res chain seq x y z
N MET A 1 7.55 2.43 20.66
CA MET A 1 7.36 3.44 19.60
C MET A 1 6.88 2.78 18.31
N TRP A 2 7.67 1.91 17.67
CA TRP A 2 7.33 1.33 16.35
C TRP A 2 6.04 0.50 16.29
N ILE A 3 5.71 -0.27 17.33
CA ILE A 3 4.42 -1.00 17.39
C ILE A 3 3.24 -0.03 17.37
N LEU A 4 3.35 1.10 18.09
CA LEU A 4 2.31 2.12 18.13
C LEU A 4 2.18 2.82 16.77
N GLU A 5 3.29 3.14 16.12
CA GLU A 5 3.30 3.74 14.77
C GLU A 5 2.66 2.78 13.74
N PHE A 6 3.00 1.50 13.81
CA PHE A 6 2.42 0.47 12.97
C PHE A 6 0.90 0.35 13.14
N LEU A 7 0.45 0.13 14.37
CA LEU A 7 -0.98 0.00 14.67
C LEU A 7 -1.73 1.30 14.40
N GLY A 8 -1.14 2.45 14.72
CA GLY A 8 -1.70 3.76 14.45
C GLY A 8 -1.96 3.98 12.96
N MET A 9 -1.00 3.65 12.10
CA MET A 9 -1.17 3.70 10.64
C MET A 9 -2.30 2.78 10.15
N LEU A 10 -2.38 1.55 10.64
CA LEU A 10 -3.46 0.62 10.25
C LEU A 10 -4.84 1.18 10.64
N ILE A 11 -4.97 1.66 11.87
CA ILE A 11 -6.23 2.23 12.38
C ILE A 11 -6.60 3.50 11.60
N LEU A 12 -5.65 4.39 11.34
CA LEU A 12 -5.90 5.62 10.58
C LEU A 12 -6.40 5.32 9.17
N VAL A 13 -5.78 4.35 8.48
CA VAL A 13 -6.21 3.93 7.14
C VAL A 13 -7.58 3.27 7.19
N GLU A 14 -7.83 2.40 8.16
CA GLU A 14 -9.12 1.75 8.32
C GLU A 14 -10.24 2.78 8.58
N GLN A 15 -9.99 3.76 9.44
CA GLN A 15 -10.92 4.86 9.66
C GLN A 15 -11.09 5.74 8.41
N ALA A 16 -10.00 6.10 7.73
CA ALA A 16 -10.09 6.94 6.54
C ALA A 16 -10.90 6.27 5.41
N LEU A 17 -10.74 4.96 5.24
CA LEU A 17 -11.38 4.20 4.15
C LEU A 17 -12.79 3.72 4.51
N TYR A 18 -13.01 3.25 5.74
CA TYR A 18 -14.22 2.51 6.09
C TYR A 18 -15.17 3.23 7.05
N LYS A 19 -14.78 4.35 7.68
CA LYS A 19 -15.63 5.08 8.66
C LYS A 19 -17.01 5.46 8.11
N HIS A 20 -17.11 5.71 6.81
CA HIS A 20 -18.36 6.10 6.15
C HIS A 20 -18.94 5.00 5.25
N VAL A 21 -18.30 3.83 5.18
CA VAL A 21 -18.77 2.68 4.40
C VAL A 21 -19.61 1.80 5.32
N LYS A 22 -20.91 2.10 5.40
CA LYS A 22 -21.82 1.43 6.34
C LYS A 22 -22.19 0.00 5.91
N ILE A 23 -22.21 -0.29 4.60
CA ILE A 23 -22.58 -1.60 4.04
C ILE A 23 -21.82 -1.77 2.71
N GLY A 24 -21.14 -2.91 2.54
CA GLY A 24 -20.53 -3.30 1.26
C GLY A 24 -21.61 -3.73 0.27
N GLU A 25 -22.24 -2.78 -0.41
CA GLU A 25 -23.20 -3.09 -1.47
C GLU A 25 -22.46 -3.62 -2.71
N ILE A 26 -23.00 -4.67 -3.34
CA ILE A 26 -22.40 -5.24 -4.55
C ILE A 26 -22.47 -4.18 -5.65
N THR A 27 -21.32 -3.59 -5.98
CA THR A 27 -21.24 -2.58 -7.03
C THR A 27 -21.63 -3.17 -8.39
N THR A 28 -22.34 -2.40 -9.20
CA THR A 28 -22.55 -2.76 -10.60
C THR A 28 -21.24 -2.66 -11.38
N LYS A 29 -21.11 -3.39 -12.49
CA LYS A 29 -19.95 -3.30 -13.39
C LYS A 29 -19.69 -1.86 -13.86
N LYS A 30 -20.76 -1.08 -14.09
CA LYS A 30 -20.68 0.31 -14.56
C LYS A 30 -20.06 1.22 -13.49
N GLU A 31 -20.59 1.18 -12.27
CA GLU A 31 -20.09 1.99 -11.16
C GLU A 31 -18.63 1.65 -10.81
N PHE A 32 -18.29 0.35 -10.84
CA PHE A 32 -16.90 -0.07 -10.65
C PHE A 32 -15.96 0.51 -11.71
N LEU A 33 -16.35 0.50 -12.99
CA LEU A 33 -15.52 1.06 -14.06
C LEU A 33 -15.37 2.59 -13.94
N ILE A 34 -16.40 3.30 -13.49
CA ILE A 34 -16.33 4.74 -13.22
C ILE A 34 -15.30 5.00 -12.12
N ALA A 35 -15.40 4.30 -10.99
CA ALA A 35 -14.45 4.42 -9.89
C ALA A 35 -13.02 4.02 -10.29
N ALA A 36 -12.86 2.92 -11.04
CA ALA A 36 -11.56 2.49 -11.53
C ALA A 36 -10.93 3.48 -12.51
N ASN A 37 -11.73 4.13 -13.37
CA ASN A 37 -11.22 5.15 -14.29
C ASN A 37 -10.77 6.44 -13.57
N GLY A 38 -11.38 6.77 -12.44
CA GLY A 38 -10.97 7.88 -11.59
C GLY A 38 -9.81 7.57 -10.63
N ASN A 39 -9.36 6.30 -10.56
CA ASN A 39 -8.29 5.89 -9.65
C ASN A 39 -6.91 6.38 -10.13
N LEU A 40 -6.08 6.87 -9.20
CA LEU A 40 -4.73 7.40 -9.49
C LEU A 40 -3.78 6.35 -10.10
N ILE A 41 -3.82 5.10 -9.62
CA ILE A 41 -3.00 4.01 -10.17
C ILE A 41 -3.35 3.81 -11.65
N TRP A 42 -4.64 3.85 -11.96
CA TRP A 42 -5.13 3.70 -13.32
C TRP A 42 -4.92 4.96 -14.17
N ASN A 43 -4.88 6.13 -13.54
CA ASN A 43 -4.67 7.39 -14.24
C ASN A 43 -3.24 7.60 -14.71
N ASN A 44 -2.26 7.03 -13.98
CA ASN A 44 -0.85 7.05 -14.39
C ASN A 44 -0.57 6.30 -15.70
N PHE A 45 -1.50 5.48 -16.19
CA PHE A 45 -1.39 4.85 -17.50
C PHE A 45 -2.02 5.72 -18.59
N GLY A 46 -1.21 6.04 -19.62
CA GLY A 46 -1.63 6.86 -20.76
C GLY A 46 -2.77 6.24 -21.58
N ASP A 47 -2.77 4.92 -21.77
CA ASP A 47 -3.88 4.19 -22.38
C ASP A 47 -4.69 3.42 -21.32
N LYS A 48 -6.01 3.30 -21.49
CA LYS A 48 -6.87 2.54 -20.56
C LYS A 48 -7.03 1.07 -20.94
N LYS A 49 -6.03 0.49 -21.61
CA LYS A 49 -5.99 -0.95 -21.94
C LYS A 49 -5.09 -1.70 -20.96
N ILE A 50 -5.40 -2.96 -20.70
CA ILE A 50 -4.55 -3.83 -19.90
C ILE A 50 -3.55 -4.50 -20.84
N THR A 51 -2.28 -4.16 -20.69
CA THR A 51 -1.18 -4.75 -21.44
C THR A 51 -0.30 -5.59 -20.52
N ILE A 52 0.44 -6.54 -21.09
CA ILE A 52 1.39 -7.38 -20.33
C ILE A 52 2.43 -6.49 -19.62
N GLY A 53 2.93 -5.45 -20.30
CA GLY A 53 3.89 -4.50 -19.72
C GLY A 53 3.38 -3.82 -18.45
N LYS A 54 2.10 -3.42 -18.39
CA LYS A 54 1.50 -2.85 -17.16
C LYS A 54 1.40 -3.85 -16.02
N LYS A 55 1.12 -5.12 -16.33
CA LYS A 55 1.11 -6.18 -15.32
C LYS A 55 2.50 -6.37 -14.72
N ILE A 56 3.54 -6.40 -15.56
CA ILE A 56 4.93 -6.49 -15.10
C ILE A 56 5.31 -5.27 -14.26
N TYR A 57 4.97 -4.06 -14.73
CA TYR A 57 5.24 -2.82 -13.99
C TYR A 57 4.60 -2.83 -12.60
N ILE A 58 3.32 -3.16 -12.51
CA ILE A 58 2.58 -3.24 -11.24
C ILE A 58 3.15 -4.33 -10.33
N TRP A 59 3.58 -5.45 -10.90
CA TRP A 59 4.24 -6.51 -10.15
C TRP A 59 5.57 -6.03 -9.55
N ILE A 60 6.42 -5.35 -10.33
CA ILE A 60 7.68 -4.76 -9.85
C ILE A 60 7.41 -3.77 -8.70
N ILE A 61 6.47 -2.83 -8.87
CA ILE A 61 6.12 -1.86 -7.83
C ILE A 61 5.63 -2.56 -6.55
N THR A 62 4.78 -3.56 -6.68
CA THR A 62 4.25 -4.32 -5.54
C THR A 62 5.36 -5.08 -4.81
N SER A 63 6.32 -5.65 -5.55
CA SER A 63 7.50 -6.31 -4.98
C SER A 63 8.40 -5.34 -4.24
N ILE A 64 8.61 -4.12 -4.74
CA ILE A 64 9.37 -3.06 -4.05
C ILE A 64 8.71 -2.67 -2.74
N ILE A 65 7.38 -2.46 -2.74
CA ILE A 65 6.60 -2.17 -1.52
C ILE A 65 6.77 -3.31 -0.51
N GLY A 66 6.71 -4.56 -0.97
CA GLY A 66 6.96 -5.74 -0.14
C GLY A 66 8.33 -5.75 0.49
N ALA A 67 9.38 -5.58 -0.31
CA ALA A 67 10.75 -5.55 0.17
C ALA A 67 10.98 -4.40 1.17
N SER A 68 10.38 -3.23 0.93
CA SER A 68 10.53 -2.05 1.80
C SER A 68 10.09 -2.31 3.25
N GLY A 69 9.08 -3.16 3.47
CA GLY A 69 8.60 -3.51 4.81
C GLY A 69 9.61 -4.22 5.69
N PHE A 70 10.59 -4.89 5.08
CA PHE A 70 11.64 -5.63 5.78
C PHE A 70 12.91 -4.80 6.05
N LEU A 71 12.99 -3.56 5.54
CA LEU A 71 14.13 -2.66 5.77
C LEU A 71 14.52 -2.52 7.26
N PRO A 72 13.58 -2.46 8.24
CA PRO A 72 13.94 -2.35 9.64
C PRO A 72 14.77 -3.53 10.17
N ILE A 73 14.61 -4.72 9.59
CA ILE A 73 15.36 -5.93 10.00
C ILE A 73 16.86 -5.76 9.68
N LEU A 74 17.19 -5.15 8.55
CA LEU A 74 18.58 -5.01 8.08
C LEU A 74 19.44 -4.12 9.00
N ILE A 75 18.78 -3.27 9.77
CA ILE A 75 19.42 -2.23 10.58
C ILE A 75 19.11 -2.39 12.08
N ILE A 76 18.37 -3.43 12.45
CA ILE A 76 17.93 -3.64 13.83
C ILE A 76 19.11 -3.68 14.80
N ASN A 77 20.23 -4.26 14.37
CA ASN A 77 21.46 -4.31 15.17
C ASN A 77 22.01 -2.90 15.46
N ILE A 78 22.01 -2.00 14.48
CA ILE A 78 22.48 -0.61 14.67
C ILE A 78 21.57 0.08 15.69
N VAL A 79 20.25 -0.05 15.53
CA VAL A 79 19.25 0.54 16.43
C VAL A 79 19.42 0.01 17.85
N VAL A 80 19.66 -1.29 18.02
CA VAL A 80 19.88 -1.91 19.33
C VAL A 80 21.16 -1.40 19.99
N HIS A 81 22.25 -1.24 19.23
CA HIS A 81 23.51 -0.72 19.77
C HIS A 81 23.45 0.78 20.10
N SER A 82 22.53 1.53 19.47
CA SER A 82 22.32 2.95 19.75
C SER A 82 21.49 3.20 21.02
N PHE A 83 20.94 2.17 21.68
CA PHE A 83 20.20 2.36 22.93
C PHE A 83 21.12 2.91 24.04
N GLY A 84 20.71 4.02 24.66
CA GLY A 84 21.49 4.71 25.70
C GLY A 84 22.41 5.81 25.18
N SER A 85 22.58 5.94 23.86
CA SER A 85 23.26 7.07 23.25
C SER A 85 22.32 8.28 23.14
N PRO A 86 22.82 9.53 23.25
CA PRO A 86 21.97 10.72 23.15
C PRO A 86 21.36 10.82 21.74
N ILE A 87 20.04 10.67 21.66
CA ILE A 87 19.27 10.72 20.43
C ILE A 87 19.21 12.17 19.93
N LYS A 88 19.74 12.42 18.72
CA LYS A 88 19.70 13.74 18.05
C LYS A 88 18.68 13.70 16.89
N SER A 89 19.09 14.12 15.69
CA SER A 89 18.26 14.13 14.48
C SER A 89 17.87 12.74 13.96
N GLU A 90 18.51 11.68 14.46
CA GLU A 90 18.28 10.29 14.06
C GLU A 90 16.88 9.76 14.40
N ILE A 91 16.18 10.42 15.34
CA ILE A 91 14.80 10.09 15.74
C ILE A 91 13.84 10.02 14.53
N VAL A 92 14.00 10.93 13.56
CA VAL A 92 13.16 10.98 12.36
C VAL A 92 13.39 9.74 11.51
N MET A 93 14.66 9.35 11.33
CA MET A 93 15.01 8.18 10.53
C MET A 93 14.52 6.89 11.20
N TYR A 94 14.66 6.78 12.52
CA TYR A 94 14.14 5.63 13.27
C TYR A 94 12.61 5.54 13.24
N SER A 95 11.89 6.66 13.30
CA SER A 95 10.42 6.68 13.16
C SER A 95 9.98 6.28 11.74
N LEU A 96 10.67 6.77 10.70
CA LEU A 96 10.43 6.35 9.31
C LEU A 96 10.64 4.84 9.11
N MET A 97 11.54 4.21 9.85
CA MET A 97 11.74 2.77 9.82
C MET A 97 10.59 2.03 10.52
N GLY A 98 10.12 2.56 11.65
CA GLY A 98 8.99 2.00 12.40
C GLY A 98 7.68 1.90 11.59
N ILE A 99 7.48 2.81 10.62
CA ILE A 99 6.30 2.80 9.74
C ILE A 99 6.40 1.84 8.55
N MET A 100 7.59 1.39 8.14
CA MET A 100 7.78 0.57 6.93
C MET A 100 6.97 -0.74 6.94
N PRO A 101 6.88 -1.49 8.05
CA PRO A 101 6.03 -2.68 8.11
C PRO A 101 4.55 -2.35 7.85
N ALA A 102 4.06 -1.18 8.28
CA ALA A 102 2.68 -0.77 8.03
C ALA A 102 2.46 -0.45 6.56
N VAL A 103 3.42 0.24 5.92
CA VAL A 103 3.39 0.50 4.47
C VAL A 103 3.29 -0.80 3.68
N MET A 104 4.06 -1.82 4.05
CA MET A 104 3.97 -3.14 3.44
C MET A 104 2.60 -3.79 3.66
N VAL A 105 2.09 -3.80 4.88
CA VAL A 105 0.80 -4.42 5.20
C VAL A 105 -0.33 -3.75 4.43
N ILE A 106 -0.37 -2.42 4.44
CA ILE A 106 -1.37 -1.63 3.72
C ILE A 106 -1.23 -1.85 2.21
N GLY A 107 -0.03 -1.73 1.67
CA GLY A 107 0.21 -1.83 0.23
C GLY A 107 -0.02 -3.22 -0.36
N ILE A 108 0.32 -4.29 0.37
CA ILE A 108 0.21 -5.67 -0.12
C ILE A 108 -1.11 -6.34 0.26
N PHE A 109 -1.59 -6.15 1.47
CA PHE A 109 -2.75 -6.91 1.96
C PHE A 109 -4.05 -6.13 1.79
N GLN A 110 -4.06 -4.84 2.13
CA GLN A 110 -5.28 -4.01 2.02
C GLN A 110 -5.49 -3.46 0.61
N ASN A 111 -4.46 -2.84 0.02
CA ASN A 111 -4.56 -2.06 -1.22
C ASN A 111 -3.70 -2.62 -2.36
N ASN A 112 -3.66 -3.96 -2.48
CA ASN A 112 -2.83 -4.65 -3.45
C ASN A 112 -3.05 -4.16 -4.90
N PRO A 113 -2.05 -3.51 -5.53
CA PRO A 113 -2.18 -2.99 -6.89
C PRO A 113 -2.43 -4.10 -7.93
N ILE A 114 -1.85 -5.29 -7.74
CA ILE A 114 -2.06 -6.44 -8.63
C ILE A 114 -3.53 -6.89 -8.59
N ARG A 115 -4.13 -6.96 -7.39
CA ARG A 115 -5.55 -7.31 -7.23
C ARG A 115 -6.44 -6.29 -7.92
N PHE A 116 -6.13 -5.00 -7.79
CA PHE A 116 -6.85 -3.94 -8.48
C PHE A 116 -6.83 -4.12 -10.00
N ILE A 117 -5.65 -4.31 -10.61
CA ILE A 117 -5.53 -4.51 -12.06
C ILE A 117 -6.27 -5.76 -12.53
N LYS A 118 -6.20 -6.87 -11.77
CA LYS A 118 -6.92 -8.11 -12.09
C LYS A 118 -8.44 -7.92 -12.05
N ALA A 119 -8.95 -7.16 -11.08
CA ALA A 119 -10.37 -6.83 -10.99
C ALA A 119 -10.82 -5.98 -12.20
N VAL A 120 -10.04 -4.96 -12.57
CA VAL A 120 -10.29 -4.14 -13.76
C VAL A 120 -10.28 -4.98 -15.04
N GLU A 121 -9.39 -5.97 -15.14
CA GLU A 121 -9.32 -6.89 -16.28
C GLU A 121 -10.57 -7.74 -16.41
N ASN A 122 -10.99 -8.38 -15.32
CA ASN A 122 -12.13 -9.27 -15.32
C ASN A 122 -13.43 -8.54 -15.72
N VAL A 123 -13.64 -7.33 -15.20
CA VAL A 123 -14.84 -6.55 -15.54
C VAL A 123 -14.82 -6.11 -17.00
N ARG A 124 -13.66 -5.77 -17.57
CA ARG A 124 -13.54 -5.34 -18.98
C ARG A 124 -13.60 -6.48 -19.98
N LYS A 125 -13.11 -7.67 -19.64
CA LYS A 125 -13.21 -8.88 -20.49
C LYS A 125 -14.63 -9.43 -20.56
N ASN A 126 -15.39 -9.30 -19.48
CA ASN A 126 -16.78 -9.74 -19.39
C ASN A 126 -17.77 -8.64 -19.85
N LYS A 127 -17.37 -7.85 -20.85
CA LYS A 127 -18.12 -6.75 -21.45
C LYS A 127 -18.56 -7.15 -22.84
#